data_AF-A0AAE9Z306-F1
#
_entry.id   AF-A0AAE9Z306-F1
#
_cell.length_a   1.000
_cell.length_b   1.000
_cell.length_c   1.000
_cell.angle_alpha   90.00
_cell.angle_beta   90.00
_cell.angle_gamma   90.00
#
_symmetry.space_group_name_H-M   'P 1'
#
loop_
_entity.id
_entity.type
_entity.pdbx_description
1 polymer ?
#
loop_
_entity_poly.entity_id
_entity_poly.type
_entity_poly.pdbx_seq_one_letter_code
_entity_poly.pdbx_strand_id
1 'polypeptide(L)'
;MNFVAALLISLRYLTPHPLPDSFDCGIFLVCYFIAHLGLLTLALLGVTRFISGFIIHPAINRICATLVVGLALALLLTDTFVYQQYRFHLNAMVLELLIGGGNEILSFSW
;
A
#
# COMPACT_ATOMS: atom_id res chain seq x y z
N MET A 1 0.45 -12.51 -9.77
CA MET A 1 0.19 -11.33 -8.92
C MET A 1 1.51 -10.65 -8.64
N ASN A 2 1.55 -9.33 -8.62
CA ASN A 2 2.78 -8.57 -8.86
C ASN A 2 3.51 -8.24 -7.54
N PHE A 3 3.91 -9.27 -6.78
CA PHE A 3 4.63 -9.10 -5.51
C PHE A 3 5.91 -8.26 -5.65
N VAL A 4 6.69 -8.50 -6.71
CA VAL A 4 7.90 -7.72 -7.01
C VAL A 4 7.57 -6.25 -7.25
N ALA A 5 6.48 -5.94 -7.97
CA ALA A 5 6.08 -4.55 -8.20
C ALA A 5 5.66 -3.86 -6.89
N ALA A 6 4.93 -4.56 -6.02
CA ALA A 6 4.57 -4.04 -4.70
C ALA A 6 5.82 -3.76 -3.85
N LEU A 7 6.81 -4.67 -3.83
CA LEU A 7 8.10 -4.45 -3.16
C LEU A 7 8.87 -3.24 -3.71
N LEU A 8 8.88 -3.08 -5.04
CA LEU A 8 9.58 -1.96 -5.68
C LEU A 8 8.95 -0.62 -5.32
N ILE A 9 7.61 -0.56 -5.32
CA ILE A 9 6.87 0.65 -4.93
C ILE A 9 7.11 0.95 -3.45
N SER A 10 7.03 -0.06 -2.60
CA SER A 10 7.11 0.11 -1.15
C SER A 10 8.50 0.57 -0.70
N LEU A 11 9.58 0.36 -1.46
CA LEU A 11 10.92 0.87 -1.11
C LEU A 11 10.92 2.37 -0.82
N ARG A 12 9.97 3.12 -1.40
CA ARG A 12 9.77 4.55 -1.12
C ARG A 12 9.42 4.87 0.34
N TYR A 13 8.89 3.91 1.10
CA TYR A 13 8.67 4.06 2.54
C TYR A 13 9.97 4.12 3.35
N LEU A 14 11.07 3.60 2.81
CA LEU A 14 12.36 3.60 3.52
C LEU A 14 13.13 4.91 3.32
N THR A 15 12.88 5.67 2.24
CA THR A 15 13.61 6.92 1.95
C THR A 15 13.54 7.98 3.07
N PRO A 16 12.39 8.17 3.74
CA PRO A 16 12.27 9.05 4.89
C PRO A 16 13.06 8.69 6.15
N HIS A 17 13.39 7.40 6.32
CA HIS A 17 13.80 6.85 7.59
C HIS A 17 15.33 6.88 7.70
N PRO A 18 15.92 7.23 8.86
CA PRO A 18 17.34 7.01 9.08
C PRO A 18 17.68 5.53 8.88
N LEU A 19 18.87 5.29 8.33
CA LEU A 19 19.37 3.93 8.12
C LEU A 19 19.54 3.21 9.47
N PRO A 20 19.43 1.87 9.50
CA PRO A 20 19.59 1.11 10.73
C PRO A 20 20.99 1.29 11.33
N ASP A 21 21.07 1.64 12.62
CA ASP A 21 22.34 1.81 13.33
C ASP A 21 23.03 0.48 13.69
N SER A 22 22.31 -0.65 13.60
CA SER A 22 22.77 -1.97 14.00
C SER A 22 22.38 -3.04 12.99
N PHE A 23 23.24 -4.06 12.83
CA PHE A 23 23.04 -5.16 11.88
C PHE A 23 21.72 -5.92 12.14
N ASP A 24 21.40 -6.18 13.41
CA ASP A 24 20.16 -6.86 13.81
C ASP A 24 18.91 -6.06 13.40
N CYS A 25 18.97 -4.72 13.48
CA CYS A 25 17.91 -3.84 13.04
C CYS A 25 17.72 -3.90 11.52
N GLY A 26 18.82 -4.00 10.76
CA GLY A 26 18.78 -4.19 9.31
C GLY A 26 18.11 -5.51 8.90
N ILE A 27 18.48 -6.62 9.56
CA ILE A 27 17.84 -7.92 9.31
C ILE A 27 16.34 -7.85 9.64
N PHE A 28 16.00 -7.31 10.81
CA PHE A 28 14.61 -7.16 11.22
C PHE A 28 13.81 -6.34 10.20
N LEU A 29 14.35 -5.20 9.75
CA LEU A 29 13.69 -4.33 8.77
C LEU A 29 13.42 -5.06 7.45
N VAL A 30 14.41 -5.76 6.90
CA VAL A 30 14.26 -6.50 5.63
C VAL A 30 13.25 -7.64 5.78
N CYS A 31 13.36 -8.43 6.84
CA CYS A 31 12.43 -9.53 7.13
C CYS A 31 11.00 -9.03 7.33
N TYR A 32 10.82 -8.00 8.16
CA TYR A 32 9.53 -7.36 8.41
C TYR A 32 8.92 -6.86 7.11
N PHE A 33 9.69 -6.16 6.29
CA PHE A 33 9.21 -5.54 5.07
C PHE A 33 8.76 -6.58 4.03
N ILE A 34 9.56 -7.62 3.81
CA ILE A 34 9.22 -8.73 2.91
C ILE A 34 7.99 -9.48 3.43
N ALA A 35 7.95 -9.79 4.73
CA ALA A 35 6.82 -10.51 5.33
C ALA A 35 5.52 -9.69 5.28
N HIS A 36 5.58 -8.40 5.58
CA HIS A 36 4.42 -7.52 5.60
C HIS A 36 3.82 -7.34 4.18
N LEU A 37 4.67 -7.02 3.20
CA LEU A 37 4.24 -6.89 1.81
C LEU A 37 3.82 -8.26 1.23
N GLY A 38 4.48 -9.34 1.68
CA GLY A 38 4.12 -10.71 1.32
C GLY A 38 2.73 -11.08 1.81
N LEU A 39 2.39 -10.72 3.04
CA LEU A 39 1.05 -10.92 3.61
C LEU A 39 -0.01 -10.08 2.89
N LEU A 40 0.28 -8.80 2.63
CA LEU A 40 -0.66 -7.89 1.95
C LEU A 40 -0.96 -8.39 0.53
N THR A 41 0.07 -8.83 -0.18
CA THR A 41 -0.10 -9.43 -1.50
C THR A 41 -0.89 -10.73 -1.38
N LEU A 42 -0.54 -11.66 -0.49
CA LEU A 42 -1.31 -12.89 -0.27
C LEU A 42 -2.81 -12.63 0.00
N ALA A 43 -3.12 -11.61 0.81
CA ALA A 43 -4.50 -11.19 1.06
C ALA A 43 -5.19 -10.70 -0.23
N LEU A 44 -4.52 -9.86 -1.03
CA LEU A 44 -5.02 -9.41 -2.33
C LEU A 44 -5.26 -10.57 -3.31
N LEU A 45 -4.41 -11.62 -3.27
CA LEU A 45 -4.63 -12.84 -4.06
C LEU A 45 -5.91 -13.52 -3.63
N GLY A 46 -6.12 -13.68 -2.32
CA GLY A 46 -7.33 -14.25 -1.74
C GLY A 46 -8.58 -13.52 -2.21
N VAL A 47 -8.59 -12.19 -2.08
CA VAL A 47 -9.70 -11.32 -2.55
C VAL A 47 -9.93 -11.46 -4.05
N THR A 48 -8.87 -11.40 -4.85
CA THR A 48 -8.98 -11.52 -6.32
C THR A 48 -9.54 -12.89 -6.71
N ARG A 49 -9.05 -13.98 -6.10
CA ARG A 49 -9.54 -15.34 -6.36
C ARG A 49 -10.98 -15.52 -5.90
N PHE A 50 -11.36 -14.92 -4.78
CA PHE A 50 -12.73 -14.93 -4.30
C PHE A 50 -13.67 -14.25 -5.29
N ILE A 51 -13.35 -13.02 -5.73
CA ILE A 51 -14.13 -12.29 -6.75
C ILE A 51 -14.21 -13.08 -8.06
N SER A 52 -13.08 -13.63 -8.51
CA SER A 52 -13.01 -14.47 -9.72
C SER A 52 -13.90 -15.71 -9.64
N GLY A 53 -14.15 -16.26 -8.45
CA GLY A 53 -15.02 -17.43 -8.27
C GLY A 53 -16.48 -17.17 -8.64
N PHE A 54 -16.93 -15.92 -8.59
CA PHE A 54 -18.29 -15.52 -8.96
C PHE A 54 -18.44 -15.15 -10.45
N ILE A 55 -17.33 -14.98 -11.18
CA ILE A 55 -17.35 -14.52 -12.57
C ILE A 55 -17.12 -15.69 -13.52
N ILE A 56 -18.17 -16.08 -14.25
CA ILE A 56 -18.16 -17.22 -15.17
C ILE A 56 -17.40 -16.91 -16.46
N HIS A 57 -17.53 -15.69 -16.99
CA HIS A 57 -16.92 -15.31 -18.27
C HIS A 57 -15.42 -14.99 -18.14
N PRO A 58 -14.53 -15.69 -18.86
CA PRO A 58 -13.09 -15.56 -18.68
C PRO A 58 -12.52 -14.21 -19.14
N ALA A 59 -13.17 -13.55 -20.10
CA ALA A 59 -12.77 -12.21 -20.54
C ALA A 59 -13.04 -11.16 -19.44
N ILE A 60 -14.26 -11.16 -18.90
CA ILE A 60 -14.68 -10.26 -17.82
C ILE A 60 -13.83 -10.52 -16.57
N ASN A 61 -13.60 -11.79 -16.22
CA ASN A 61 -12.80 -12.16 -15.06
C ASN A 61 -11.36 -11.60 -15.17
N ARG A 62 -10.73 -11.71 -16.34
CA ARG A 62 -9.37 -11.15 -16.55
C ARG A 62 -9.35 -9.62 -16.41
N ILE A 63 -10.35 -8.93 -16.94
CA ILE A 63 -10.46 -7.47 -16.82
C ILE A 63 -10.64 -7.08 -15.35
N CYS A 64 -11.60 -7.69 -14.65
CA CYS A 64 -11.87 -7.43 -13.24
C CYS A 64 -10.64 -7.70 -12.37
N ALA A 65 -9.96 -8.84 -12.55
CA ALA A 65 -8.74 -9.17 -11.80
C ALA A 65 -7.62 -8.15 -12.07
N THR A 66 -7.46 -7.71 -13.32
CA THR A 66 -6.45 -6.70 -13.68
C THR A 66 -6.78 -5.34 -13.06
N LEU A 67 -8.05 -4.93 -13.05
CA LEU A 67 -8.51 -3.70 -12.42
C LEU A 67 -8.30 -3.72 -10.90
N VAL A 68 -8.65 -4.82 -10.23
CA VAL A 68 -8.46 -4.97 -8.78
C VAL A 68 -6.98 -4.87 -8.42
N VAL A 69 -6.11 -5.59 -9.12
CA VAL A 69 -4.65 -5.52 -8.87
C VAL A 69 -4.09 -4.15 -9.23
N GLY A 70 -4.53 -3.55 -10.34
CA GLY A 70 -4.10 -2.22 -10.76
C GLY A 70 -4.48 -1.14 -9.76
N LEU A 71 -5.72 -1.19 -9.24
CA LEU A 71 -6.21 -0.27 -8.23
C LEU A 71 -5.48 -0.44 -6.90
N ALA A 72 -5.18 -1.68 -6.48
CA ALA A 72 -4.39 -1.93 -5.28
C ALA A 72 -2.96 -1.38 -5.39
N LEU A 73 -2.30 -1.56 -6.54
CA LEU A 73 -0.97 -0.99 -6.78
C LEU A 73 -1.01 0.54 -6.88
N ALA A 74 -2.04 1.11 -7.47
CA ALA A 74 -2.24 2.56 -7.53
C ALA A 74 -2.43 3.14 -6.12
N LEU A 75 -3.26 2.52 -5.28
CA LEU A 75 -3.44 2.91 -3.88
C LEU A 75 -2.13 2.83 -3.09
N LEU A 76 -1.36 1.74 -3.24
CA LEU A 76 -0.05 1.60 -2.61
C LEU A 76 0.90 2.72 -3.06
N LEU A 77 0.94 3.02 -4.35
CA LEU A 77 1.77 4.10 -4.88
C LEU A 77 1.33 5.47 -4.34
N THR A 78 0.03 5.77 -4.35
CA THR A 78 -0.52 7.01 -3.77
C THR A 78 -0.16 7.14 -2.30
N ASP A 79 -0.28 6.05 -1.54
CA ASP A 79 0.10 6.01 -0.13
C ASP A 79 1.58 6.36 0.07
N THR A 80 2.48 5.86 -0.79
CA THR A 80 3.91 6.23 -0.69
C THR A 80 4.16 7.72 -0.89
N PHE A 81 3.40 8.40 -1.77
CA PHE A 81 3.51 9.85 -1.94
C PHE A 81 3.04 10.61 -0.70
N VAL A 82 1.89 10.20 -0.17
CA VAL A 82 1.32 10.77 1.05
C VAL A 82 2.25 10.58 2.24
N TYR A 83 2.80 9.39 2.41
CA TYR A 83 3.76 9.08 3.46
C TYR A 83 5.05 9.90 3.34
N GLN A 84 5.51 10.14 2.11
CA GLN A 84 6.69 10.98 1.87
C GLN A 84 6.47 12.43 2.31
N GLN A 85 5.25 12.96 2.20
CA GLN A 85 4.92 14.35 2.55
C GLN A 85 4.50 14.51 4.01
N TYR A 86 3.62 13.65 4.49
CA TYR A 86 2.95 13.81 5.79
C TYR A 86 3.42 12.82 6.86
N ARG A 87 4.23 11.81 6.49
CA ARG A 87 4.64 10.68 7.37
C ARG A 87 3.47 9.85 7.92
N PHE A 88 2.28 10.05 7.36
CA PHE A 88 1.09 9.26 7.62
C PHE A 88 0.74 8.38 6.42
N HIS A 89 0.11 7.25 6.68
CA HIS A 89 -0.57 6.47 5.65
C HIS A 89 -1.95 7.05 5.35
N LEU A 90 -2.53 6.66 4.22
CA LEU A 90 -3.89 6.99 3.82
C LEU A 90 -4.87 6.53 4.91
N ASN A 91 -5.62 7.50 5.40
CA ASN A 91 -6.73 7.31 6.33
C ASN A 91 -7.79 8.39 6.05
N ALA A 92 -8.89 8.39 6.81
CA ALA A 92 -9.98 9.35 6.61
C ALA A 92 -9.50 10.81 6.74
N MET A 93 -8.73 11.12 7.79
CA MET A 93 -8.19 12.47 8.02
C MET A 93 -7.30 12.95 6.86
N VAL A 94 -6.39 12.10 6.38
CA VAL A 94 -5.50 12.46 5.27
C VAL A 94 -6.29 12.63 3.97
N LEU A 95 -7.35 11.85 3.77
CA LEU A 95 -8.24 12.01 2.63
C LEU A 95 -9.01 13.35 2.71
N GLU A 96 -9.47 13.75 3.89
CA GLU A 96 -10.08 15.06 4.13
C GLU A 96 -9.10 16.19 3.83
N LEU A 97 -7.84 16.09 4.26
CA LEU A 97 -6.80 17.06 3.89
C LEU A 97 -6.56 17.14 2.38
N LEU A 98 -6.56 15.98 1.70
CA LEU A 98 -6.30 15.88 0.27
C LEU A 98 -7.45 16.45 -0.57
N ILE A 99 -8.70 16.22 -0.15
CA ILE A 99 -9.91 16.69 -0.83
C ILE A 99 -10.28 18.13 -0.45
N GLY A 100 -10.18 18.47 0.84
CA GLY A 100 -10.51 19.76 1.43
C GLY A 100 -9.47 20.86 1.23
N GLY A 101 -8.34 20.54 0.56
CA GLY A 101 -7.36 21.54 0.13
C GLY A 101 -6.52 22.15 1.27
N GLY A 102 -6.42 21.48 2.42
CA GLY A 102 -5.59 21.92 3.53
C GLY A 102 -6.09 23.16 4.28
N ASN A 103 -7.36 23.58 4.11
CA ASN A 103 -7.95 24.68 4.87
C ASN A 103 -8.48 24.26 6.26
N GLU A 104 -8.25 23.01 6.65
CA GLU A 104 -8.68 22.47 7.94
C GLU A 104 -7.52 22.52 8.93
N ILE A 105 -7.72 23.27 10.02
CA ILE A 105 -6.79 23.29 11.15
C ILE A 105 -7.07 22.01 11.95
N LEU A 106 -6.13 21.07 11.89
CA LEU A 106 -6.18 19.85 12.71
C LEU A 106 -6.04 20.22 14.18
N SER A 107 -7.16 20.42 14.87
CA SER A 107 -7.17 20.60 16.32
C SER A 107 -7.07 19.23 16.99
N PHE A 108 -5.89 18.88 17.47
CA PHE A 108 -5.71 17.71 18.32
C PHE A 108 -6.20 18.07 19.73
N SER A 109 -7.40 17.62 20.09
CA SER A 109 -7.83 17.61 21.49
C SER A 109 -7.12 16.45 22.18
N TRP A 110 -6.00 16.74 22.82
CA TRP A 110 -5.50 15.89 23.89
C TRP A 110 -6.26 16.14 25.20
#